data_AF-A0A7C7J1P5-F1
#
_entry.id   AF-A0A7C7J1P5-F1
#
_cell.length_a   1.000
_cell.length_b   1.000
_cell.length_c   1.000
_cell.angle_alpha   90.00
_cell.angle_beta   90.00
_cell.angle_gamma   90.00
#
_symmetry.space_group_name_H-M   'P 1'
#
loop_
_entity.id
_entity.type
_entity.pdbx_description
1 polymer ?
#
loop_
_entity_poly.entity_id
_entity_poly.type
_entity_poly.pdbx_seq_one_letter_code
_entity_poly.pdbx_strand_id
1 'polypeptide(L)'
;MRLLNIKATLITTLSAIIMVSSVYADIGLDNKVKPLIDIKSVHDSKMKAEPIELPENINNFDHGDHGDGLRDTEITIELWDAYGDGWNGNILNFYCVTHDQDLFLSLLNDGYTDDGSYAIYPFSVHDGDWTLTCGGGSWQSEVSWSVTDVASGQVIVSGGAPYGPETFTMPFVPAGNPGCTDPDALNYGFNCAGEEVGIPDADDGCCEYPTPSNDDCVDAEPVTSYPTEITSSSENATIDCEGYLNWNAVWYELALPYDYNLVDIVLQAAGPITNGGIVIMDDCNCDDFIGMTYEWDGANGWIHLWSSVGLSGPDNGGTILYPLFLDPQQGYTVSFNVVEEIWGCTDPNASNYNPDATNDDGS
;
A
#
# COMPACT_ATOMS: atom_id res chain seq x y z
N MET A 1 51.83 23.78 18.31
CA MET A 1 51.78 22.79 19.40
C MET A 1 50.86 21.66 18.97
N ARG A 2 51.35 20.42 19.08
CA ARG A 2 50.68 19.11 18.96
C ARG A 2 50.26 18.58 17.58
N LEU A 3 51.03 17.58 17.16
CA LEU A 3 50.60 16.41 16.39
C LEU A 3 49.57 15.58 17.19
N LEU A 4 48.66 14.92 16.46
CA LEU A 4 48.05 13.59 16.71
C LEU A 4 47.26 13.26 15.43
N ASN A 5 47.74 12.47 14.46
CA ASN A 5 48.08 11.04 14.47
C ASN A 5 46.83 10.15 14.65
N ILE A 6 46.60 9.27 13.66
CA ILE A 6 46.05 7.89 13.74
C ILE A 6 44.65 7.61 13.16
N LYS A 7 44.72 6.83 12.06
CA LYS A 7 43.85 5.73 11.55
C LYS A 7 42.55 6.04 10.80
N ALA A 8 42.69 5.92 9.47
CA ALA A 8 41.69 5.40 8.55
C ALA A 8 41.33 3.92 8.82
N THR A 9 40.31 3.43 8.09
CA THR A 9 39.64 2.11 8.06
C THR A 9 38.25 2.20 8.74
N LEU A 10 37.06 2.02 8.12
CA LEU A 10 36.60 1.13 7.02
C LEU A 10 35.19 1.58 6.53
N ILE A 11 34.93 1.57 5.20
CA ILE A 11 33.78 1.00 4.41
C ILE A 11 32.34 1.22 4.99
N THR A 12 31.26 1.66 4.34
CA THR A 12 30.60 1.61 3.00
C THR A 12 29.40 2.61 3.10
N THR A 13 28.64 3.07 2.12
CA THR A 13 28.22 2.59 0.79
C THR A 13 27.74 3.83 0.01
N LEU A 14 27.91 3.76 -1.30
CA LEU A 14 27.67 4.82 -2.28
C LEU A 14 26.27 4.66 -2.87
N SER A 15 25.39 5.68 -2.78
CA SER A 15 24.24 5.85 -3.66
C SER A 15 23.88 7.34 -3.74
N ALA A 16 24.37 8.04 -4.76
CA ALA A 16 23.79 9.30 -5.19
C ALA A 16 24.06 9.50 -6.68
N ILE A 17 22.95 9.52 -7.40
CA ILE A 17 22.75 9.77 -8.83
C ILE A 17 23.46 11.05 -9.25
N ILE A 18 24.22 10.99 -10.34
CA ILE A 18 24.78 12.16 -11.02
C ILE A 18 24.15 12.24 -12.41
N MET A 19 23.17 13.12 -12.56
CA MET A 19 22.90 13.77 -13.85
C MET A 19 23.95 14.87 -14.05
N VAL A 20 24.72 14.82 -15.14
CA VAL A 20 25.53 15.98 -15.58
C VAL A 20 24.98 16.48 -16.91
N SER A 21 24.23 17.57 -16.86
CA SER A 21 24.08 18.48 -17.99
C SER A 21 25.09 19.62 -17.86
N SER A 22 25.99 19.70 -18.85
CA SER A 22 26.60 20.88 -19.46
C SER A 22 27.33 21.95 -18.62
N VAL A 23 28.62 22.13 -18.99
CA VAL A 23 29.38 23.39 -19.10
C VAL A 23 29.82 24.08 -17.79
N TYR A 24 31.08 23.86 -17.42
CA TYR A 24 31.96 24.94 -16.95
C TYR A 24 33.43 24.68 -17.35
N ALA A 25 34.12 25.78 -17.54
CA ALA A 25 35.45 25.97 -18.11
C ALA A 25 36.60 25.21 -17.44
N ASP A 26 37.64 24.91 -18.23
CA ASP A 26 39.05 25.06 -17.81
C ASP A 26 39.92 25.07 -19.08
N ILE A 27 40.22 26.23 -19.65
CA ILE A 27 41.45 27.01 -19.39
C ILE A 27 42.49 26.29 -18.51
N GLY A 28 43.39 25.56 -19.18
CA GLY A 28 44.77 25.42 -18.72
C GLY A 28 45.04 24.35 -17.66
N LEU A 29 45.26 23.11 -18.09
CA LEU A 29 46.33 22.31 -17.50
C LEU A 29 47.01 21.45 -18.57
N ASP A 30 48.27 21.78 -18.79
CA ASP A 30 49.21 21.17 -19.72
C ASP A 30 49.42 19.66 -19.51
N ASN A 31 49.57 18.96 -20.64
CA ASN A 31 50.39 17.77 -20.83
C ASN A 31 50.16 16.58 -19.87
N LYS A 32 49.10 15.80 -20.11
CA LYS A 32 49.20 14.33 -20.20
C LYS A 32 48.22 13.81 -21.25
N VAL A 33 48.75 13.03 -22.20
CA VAL A 33 48.00 12.34 -23.25
C VAL A 33 46.89 11.51 -22.59
N LYS A 34 45.64 11.99 -22.67
CA LYS A 34 44.47 11.15 -22.43
C LYS A 34 44.44 10.12 -23.56
N PRO A 35 44.19 8.82 -23.31
CA PRO A 35 43.82 7.94 -24.40
C PRO A 35 42.54 8.55 -24.99
N LEU A 36 42.65 9.06 -26.22
CA LEU A 36 41.46 9.30 -27.03
C LEU A 36 40.76 7.94 -27.04
N ILE A 37 39.65 7.83 -26.30
CA ILE A 37 38.65 6.84 -26.63
C ILE A 37 38.39 7.11 -28.11
N ASP A 38 38.76 6.14 -28.94
CA ASP A 38 38.56 6.23 -30.36
C ASP A 38 37.05 6.23 -30.58
N ILE A 39 36.48 7.44 -30.62
CA ILE A 39 35.05 7.65 -30.82
C ILE A 39 34.63 6.96 -32.12
N LYS A 40 35.54 6.87 -33.10
CA LYS A 40 35.32 6.15 -34.35
C LYS A 40 35.17 4.64 -34.11
N SER A 41 35.98 4.03 -33.25
CA SER A 41 35.82 2.64 -32.83
C SER A 41 34.51 2.38 -32.06
N VAL A 42 34.06 3.33 -31.23
CA VAL A 42 32.75 3.27 -30.56
C VAL A 42 31.60 3.42 -31.56
N HIS A 43 31.74 4.31 -32.54
CA HIS A 43 30.78 4.55 -33.62
C HIS A 43 30.69 3.34 -34.57
N ASP A 44 31.83 2.78 -34.98
CA ASP A 44 31.94 1.61 -35.84
C ASP A 44 31.45 0.33 -35.12
N SER A 45 31.57 0.25 -33.78
CA SER A 45 31.03 -0.86 -32.98
C SER A 45 29.52 -0.84 -32.79
N LYS A 46 28.85 0.29 -33.09
CA LYS A 46 27.38 0.40 -33.12
C LYS A 46 26.79 0.06 -34.51
N MET A 47 27.62 -0.05 -35.55
CA MET A 47 27.20 -0.35 -36.93
C MET A 47 27.03 -1.86 -37.23
N LYS A 48 26.73 -2.69 -36.23
CA LYS A 48 26.60 -4.14 -36.47
C LYS A 48 25.73 -4.90 -35.48
N ALA A 49 24.65 -4.28 -34.99
CA ALA A 49 23.60 -5.08 -34.38
C ALA A 49 22.85 -5.81 -35.51
N GLU A 50 23.23 -7.06 -35.76
CA GLU A 50 22.32 -8.00 -36.42
C GLU A 50 21.00 -8.04 -35.63
N PRO A 51 19.84 -8.30 -36.27
CA PRO A 51 18.55 -8.33 -35.59
C PRO A 51 18.64 -9.26 -34.38
N ILE A 52 18.47 -8.71 -33.18
CA ILE A 52 18.40 -9.53 -31.96
C ILE A 52 16.99 -10.12 -31.95
N GLU A 53 16.88 -11.45 -31.98
CA GLU A 53 15.60 -12.14 -31.81
C GLU A 53 14.94 -11.74 -30.50
N LEU A 54 13.64 -11.46 -30.56
CA LEU A 54 12.79 -11.12 -29.43
C LEU A 54 12.87 -12.21 -28.35
N PRO A 55 13.26 -11.90 -27.10
CA PRO A 55 13.11 -12.85 -26.01
C PRO A 55 11.63 -13.05 -25.68
N GLU A 56 11.23 -14.30 -25.43
CA GLU A 56 9.84 -14.75 -25.36
C GLU A 56 8.95 -14.12 -24.27
N ASN A 57 9.45 -13.27 -23.36
CA ASN A 57 8.60 -12.70 -22.30
C ASN A 57 9.13 -11.34 -21.81
N ILE A 58 8.52 -10.24 -22.27
CA ILE A 58 8.55 -8.95 -21.57
C ILE A 58 7.30 -8.94 -20.67
N ASN A 59 7.40 -9.57 -19.51
CA ASN A 59 6.33 -9.52 -18.52
C ASN A 59 6.85 -8.79 -17.28
N ASN A 60 6.05 -7.82 -16.84
CA ASN A 60 6.00 -7.27 -15.49
C ASN A 60 6.81 -6.00 -15.21
N PHE A 61 6.29 -4.84 -15.61
CA PHE A 61 6.56 -3.57 -14.92
C PHE A 61 5.33 -2.62 -14.96
N ASP A 62 5.26 -1.73 -13.98
CA ASP A 62 4.16 -0.79 -13.67
C ASP A 62 3.72 0.03 -14.90
N HIS A 63 2.45 -0.13 -15.32
CA HIS A 63 1.85 0.55 -16.47
C HIS A 63 0.62 1.35 -16.03
N GLY A 64 0.55 2.63 -16.43
CA GLY A 64 -0.58 3.52 -16.12
C GLY A 64 -1.77 3.33 -17.08
N ASP A 65 -2.98 3.28 -16.52
CA ASP A 65 -4.25 3.33 -17.27
C ASP A 65 -4.67 4.79 -17.52
N HIS A 66 -4.86 5.17 -18.79
CA HIS A 66 -5.25 6.51 -19.20
C HIS A 66 -6.76 6.67 -19.52
N GLY A 67 -7.58 5.69 -19.14
CA GLY A 67 -9.04 5.82 -19.10
C GLY A 67 -9.79 5.35 -20.36
N ASP A 68 -9.15 4.55 -21.21
CA ASP A 68 -9.77 3.85 -22.33
C ASP A 68 -9.91 2.33 -22.11
N GLY A 69 -9.43 1.82 -20.96
CA GLY A 69 -9.51 0.42 -20.60
C GLY A 69 -8.36 -0.43 -21.15
N LEU A 70 -7.28 0.19 -21.62
CA LEU A 70 -6.01 -0.44 -21.98
C LEU A 70 -4.89 0.14 -21.11
N ARG A 71 -3.84 -0.65 -20.83
CA ARG A 71 -2.64 -0.14 -20.15
C ARG A 71 -1.67 0.43 -21.19
N ASP A 72 -1.21 1.65 -20.98
CA ASP A 72 -0.17 2.23 -21.84
C ASP A 72 1.22 1.77 -21.39
N THR A 73 2.03 1.33 -22.34
CA THR A 73 3.46 1.07 -22.12
C THR A 73 4.24 2.35 -22.42
N GLU A 74 5.06 2.80 -21.47
CA GLU A 74 6.04 3.85 -21.76
C GLU A 74 7.25 3.26 -22.46
N ILE A 75 7.46 3.67 -23.71
CA ILE A 75 8.65 3.32 -24.49
C ILE A 75 9.51 4.54 -24.75
N THR A 76 10.79 4.28 -24.96
CA THR A 76 11.75 5.25 -25.49
C THR A 76 12.19 4.80 -26.87
N ILE A 77 12.09 5.70 -27.84
CA ILE A 77 12.60 5.49 -29.19
C ILE A 77 13.83 6.38 -29.38
N GLU A 78 14.97 5.75 -29.64
CA GLU A 78 16.22 6.42 -29.96
C GLU A 78 16.51 6.29 -31.47
N LEU A 79 16.90 7.41 -32.09
CA LEU A 79 17.25 7.51 -33.51
C LEU A 79 18.70 7.99 -33.64
N TRP A 80 19.46 7.41 -34.56
CA TRP A 80 20.84 7.80 -34.85
C TRP A 80 21.09 7.99 -36.35
N ASP A 81 21.95 8.96 -36.66
CA ASP A 81 22.56 9.20 -37.97
C ASP A 81 24.09 9.26 -37.82
N ALA A 82 24.80 8.46 -38.62
CA ALA A 82 26.25 8.39 -38.60
C ALA A 82 26.96 9.64 -39.17
N TYR A 83 26.31 10.41 -40.04
CA TYR A 83 26.91 11.58 -40.68
C TYR A 83 26.47 12.92 -40.08
N GLY A 84 25.37 12.91 -39.32
CA GLY A 84 24.91 14.05 -38.54
C GLY A 84 24.27 15.14 -39.38
N ASP A 85 23.85 14.82 -40.59
CA ASP A 85 23.15 15.69 -41.52
C ASP A 85 21.66 15.32 -41.69
N GLY A 86 21.18 14.38 -40.88
CA GLY A 86 19.80 13.92 -40.80
C GLY A 86 19.51 12.78 -41.76
N TRP A 87 18.31 12.21 -41.66
CA TRP A 87 17.98 10.94 -42.31
C TRP A 87 17.70 10.99 -43.81
N ASN A 88 17.94 12.12 -44.49
CA ASN A 88 17.96 12.17 -45.96
C ASN A 88 16.66 11.63 -46.61
N GLY A 89 15.53 11.84 -45.94
CA GLY A 89 14.19 11.39 -46.35
C GLY A 89 13.80 9.98 -45.92
N ASN A 90 14.61 9.27 -45.12
CA ASN A 90 14.18 8.04 -44.48
C ASN A 90 13.22 8.36 -43.33
N ILE A 91 12.15 7.56 -43.22
CA ILE A 91 11.12 7.70 -42.20
C ILE A 91 11.00 6.36 -41.49
N LEU A 92 10.98 6.41 -40.15
CA LEU A 92 10.55 5.30 -39.30
C LEU A 92 9.05 5.46 -39.06
N ASN A 93 8.23 4.56 -39.60
CA ASN A 93 6.80 4.51 -39.37
C ASN A 93 6.46 3.39 -38.38
N PHE A 94 5.67 3.75 -37.38
CA PHE A 94 5.02 2.86 -36.43
C PHE A 94 3.52 2.87 -36.69
N TYR A 95 2.96 1.74 -37.11
CA TYR A 95 1.53 1.58 -37.30
C TYR A 95 0.95 0.71 -36.19
N CYS A 96 0.02 1.27 -35.41
CA CYS A 96 -0.76 0.52 -34.44
C CYS A 96 -1.91 -0.19 -35.17
N VAL A 97 -1.83 -1.52 -35.28
CA VAL A 97 -2.85 -2.31 -35.98
C VAL A 97 -4.17 -2.30 -35.22
N THR A 98 -4.11 -2.26 -33.88
CA THR A 98 -5.28 -2.32 -32.99
C THR A 98 -6.09 -1.02 -33.01
N HIS A 99 -5.42 0.14 -33.12
CA HIS A 99 -6.06 1.46 -33.05
C HIS A 99 -6.12 2.20 -34.40
N ASP A 100 -5.55 1.62 -35.46
CA ASP A 100 -5.49 2.20 -36.81
C ASP A 100 -4.88 3.62 -36.82
N GLN A 101 -3.75 3.78 -36.12
CA GLN A 101 -3.02 5.04 -36.03
C GLN A 101 -1.55 4.87 -36.46
N ASP A 102 -1.02 5.86 -37.18
CA ASP A 102 0.39 5.94 -37.58
C ASP A 102 1.15 6.98 -36.74
N LEU A 103 2.39 6.66 -36.39
CA LEU A 103 3.40 7.56 -35.85
C LEU A 103 4.64 7.57 -36.76
N PHE A 104 4.93 8.74 -37.34
CA PHE A 104 6.05 8.94 -38.27
C PHE A 104 7.18 9.71 -37.61
N LEU A 105 8.40 9.18 -37.65
CA LEU A 105 9.60 9.79 -37.07
C LEU A 105 10.74 9.92 -38.10
N SER A 106 11.47 11.03 -38.07
CA SER A 106 12.67 11.26 -38.90
C SER A 106 13.53 12.39 -38.31
N LEU A 107 14.85 12.37 -38.51
CA LEU A 107 15.73 13.50 -38.13
C LEU A 107 15.62 14.69 -39.12
N LEU A 108 15.62 15.91 -38.58
CA LEU A 108 15.61 17.24 -39.20
C LEU A 108 14.39 17.61 -40.07
N ASN A 109 13.32 16.82 -40.04
CA ASN A 109 12.14 17.05 -40.90
C ASN A 109 10.78 16.88 -40.19
N ASP A 110 10.75 16.69 -38.87
CA ASP A 110 9.53 16.46 -38.07
C ASP A 110 9.10 17.66 -37.21
N GLY A 111 9.93 18.72 -37.12
CA GLY A 111 9.61 19.95 -36.39
C GLY A 111 10.00 19.96 -34.91
N TYR A 112 10.75 18.96 -34.43
CA TYR A 112 11.27 18.90 -33.06
C TYR A 112 12.78 19.23 -33.01
N THR A 113 13.32 19.53 -31.81
CA THR A 113 14.75 19.90 -31.63
C THR A 113 15.64 18.67 -31.60
N ASP A 114 16.01 18.13 -32.76
CA ASP A 114 17.11 17.17 -32.89
C ASP A 114 18.42 17.86 -33.32
N ASP A 115 19.56 17.16 -33.20
CA ASP A 115 20.89 17.68 -33.59
C ASP A 115 21.38 17.15 -34.95
N GLY A 116 20.48 16.55 -35.73
CA GLY A 116 20.80 15.87 -36.99
C GLY A 116 21.57 14.56 -36.85
N SER A 117 22.09 14.21 -35.67
CA SER A 117 22.89 13.01 -35.41
C SER A 117 22.18 12.02 -34.47
N TYR A 118 21.33 12.52 -33.58
CA TYR A 118 20.65 11.75 -32.56
C TYR A 118 19.34 12.40 -32.13
N ALA A 119 18.34 11.58 -31.86
CA ALA A 119 17.12 11.98 -31.16
C ALA A 119 16.63 10.88 -30.22
N ILE A 120 15.88 11.28 -29.20
CA ILE A 120 15.25 10.40 -28.22
C ILE A 120 13.85 10.89 -27.93
N TYR A 121 12.88 9.98 -27.99
CA TYR A 121 11.47 10.30 -27.83
C TYR A 121 10.81 9.33 -26.84
N PRO A 122 10.26 9.83 -25.72
CA PRO A 122 9.36 9.04 -24.90
C PRO A 122 7.95 9.02 -25.53
N PHE A 123 7.34 7.84 -25.61
CA PHE A 123 5.95 7.65 -26.03
C PHE A 123 5.22 6.75 -25.06
N SER A 124 3.97 7.12 -24.75
CA SER A 124 2.99 6.19 -24.22
C SER A 124 2.34 5.51 -25.42
N VAL A 125 2.43 4.19 -25.49
CA VAL A 125 1.82 3.39 -26.57
C VAL A 125 0.83 2.40 -25.99
N HIS A 126 -0.32 2.30 -26.64
CA HIS A 126 -1.28 1.25 -26.33
C HIS A 126 -0.69 -0.14 -26.59
N ASP A 127 -1.19 -1.12 -25.85
CA ASP A 127 -0.90 -2.53 -26.08
C ASP A 127 -1.43 -3.03 -27.45
N GLY A 128 -0.91 -4.19 -27.87
CA GLY A 128 -1.31 -4.83 -29.12
C GLY A 128 -0.23 -4.85 -30.21
N ASP A 129 -0.67 -5.12 -31.44
CA ASP A 129 0.22 -5.36 -32.57
C ASP A 129 0.67 -4.05 -33.22
N TRP A 130 1.98 -3.87 -33.32
CA TRP A 130 2.62 -2.74 -33.96
C TRP A 130 3.43 -3.19 -35.16
N THR A 131 3.24 -2.52 -36.29
CA THR A 131 3.99 -2.80 -37.53
C THR A 131 4.99 -1.68 -37.78
N LEU A 132 6.26 -2.04 -37.95
CA LEU A 132 7.35 -1.09 -38.20
C LEU A 132 7.85 -1.18 -39.63
N THR A 133 8.11 0.00 -40.20
CA THR A 133 8.87 0.15 -41.44
C THR A 133 9.87 1.28 -41.28
N CYS A 134 11.06 1.13 -41.85
CA CYS A 134 12.06 2.20 -41.90
C CYS A 134 12.66 2.29 -43.31
N GLY A 135 12.64 3.46 -43.91
CA GLY A 135 13.25 3.69 -45.23
C GLY A 135 12.57 4.79 -46.04
N GLY A 136 12.68 4.71 -47.37
CA GLY A 136 12.08 5.67 -48.31
C GLY A 136 13.00 6.81 -48.76
N GLY A 137 14.16 6.97 -48.10
CA GLY A 137 15.16 7.99 -48.40
C GLY A 137 16.45 7.46 -49.04
N SER A 138 17.42 8.36 -49.17
CA SER A 138 18.79 8.02 -49.60
C SER A 138 19.68 7.66 -48.41
N TRP A 139 20.87 7.11 -48.65
CA TRP A 139 21.91 6.87 -47.63
C TRP A 139 21.49 6.00 -46.44
N GLN A 140 20.54 5.09 -46.66
CA GLN A 140 19.96 4.17 -45.68
C GLN A 140 20.95 3.45 -44.74
N SER A 141 22.21 3.24 -45.16
CA SER A 141 23.27 2.65 -44.34
C SER A 141 23.69 3.47 -43.12
N GLU A 142 23.34 4.75 -43.04
CA GLU A 142 23.65 5.63 -41.90
C GLU A 142 22.55 5.66 -40.83
N VAL A 143 21.38 5.10 -41.14
CA VAL A 143 20.17 5.16 -40.30
C VAL A 143 20.16 3.98 -39.34
N SER A 144 19.98 4.27 -38.04
CA SER A 144 19.70 3.24 -37.03
C SER A 144 18.76 3.74 -35.94
N TRP A 145 18.03 2.83 -35.31
CA TRP A 145 17.05 3.14 -34.28
C TRP A 145 16.87 1.99 -33.29
N SER A 146 16.36 2.30 -32.11
CA SER A 146 16.06 1.34 -31.04
C SER A 146 14.79 1.74 -30.30
N VAL A 147 13.99 0.75 -29.94
CA VAL A 147 12.81 0.89 -29.08
C VAL A 147 13.09 0.14 -27.78
N THR A 148 12.95 0.85 -26.67
CA THR A 148 13.28 0.34 -25.34
C THR A 148 12.09 0.55 -24.43
N ASP A 149 11.71 -0.46 -23.68
CA ASP A 149 10.73 -0.32 -22.59
C ASP A 149 11.33 0.51 -21.45
N VAL A 150 10.64 1.58 -21.01
CA VAL A 150 11.16 2.51 -20.01
C VAL A 150 11.33 1.83 -18.66
N ALA A 151 10.40 0.95 -18.30
CA ALA A 151 10.33 0.42 -16.95
C ALA A 151 11.37 -0.69 -16.68
N SER A 152 11.56 -1.60 -17.66
CA SER A 152 12.59 -2.64 -17.60
C SER A 152 13.97 -2.20 -18.12
N GLY A 153 14.01 -1.15 -18.95
CA GLY A 153 15.21 -0.77 -19.71
C GLY A 153 15.58 -1.77 -20.80
N GLN A 154 14.69 -2.70 -21.15
CA GLN A 154 14.94 -3.73 -22.16
C GLN A 154 14.69 -3.21 -23.57
N VAL A 155 15.61 -3.53 -24.50
CA VAL A 155 15.40 -3.26 -25.94
C VAL A 155 14.36 -4.23 -26.49
N ILE A 156 13.23 -3.70 -26.94
CA ILE A 156 12.13 -4.43 -27.56
C ILE A 156 12.50 -4.77 -29.00
N VAL A 157 12.93 -3.78 -29.78
CA VAL A 157 13.33 -3.96 -31.18
C VAL A 157 14.34 -2.89 -31.57
N SER A 158 15.24 -3.21 -32.49
CA SER A 158 16.19 -2.25 -33.06
C SER A 158 16.44 -2.59 -34.53
N GLY A 159 16.85 -1.59 -35.31
CA GLY A 159 17.05 -1.76 -36.74
C GLY A 159 17.75 -0.58 -37.40
N GLY A 160 17.80 -0.63 -38.73
CA GLY A 160 18.29 0.44 -39.59
C GLY A 160 17.35 0.69 -40.77
N ALA A 161 17.88 1.23 -41.86
CA ALA A 161 17.16 1.30 -43.12
C ALA A 161 17.85 0.45 -44.21
N PRO A 162 17.10 -0.26 -45.08
CA PRO A 162 15.66 -0.47 -45.00
C PRO A 162 15.30 -1.49 -43.89
N TYR A 163 14.11 -1.36 -43.32
CA TYR A 163 13.54 -2.31 -42.37
C TYR A 163 12.03 -2.48 -42.60
N GLY A 164 11.53 -3.67 -42.36
CA GLY A 164 10.10 -3.97 -42.39
C GLY A 164 9.45 -4.12 -43.76
N PRO A 165 8.12 -4.33 -43.79
CA PRO A 165 7.22 -4.35 -42.63
C PRO A 165 7.45 -5.57 -41.74
N GLU A 166 7.72 -5.34 -40.45
CA GLU A 166 7.76 -6.38 -39.41
C GLU A 166 6.75 -6.02 -38.33
N THR A 167 6.00 -7.01 -37.86
CA THR A 167 5.01 -6.84 -36.79
C THR A 167 5.54 -7.46 -35.51
N PHE A 168 5.46 -6.72 -34.41
CA PHE A 168 5.67 -7.27 -33.07
C PHE A 168 4.49 -6.88 -32.20
N THR A 169 4.26 -7.68 -31.16
CA THR A 169 3.20 -7.46 -30.20
C THR A 169 3.81 -6.81 -28.97
N MET A 170 3.35 -5.61 -28.62
CA MET A 170 3.57 -5.10 -27.27
C MET A 170 2.81 -6.01 -26.31
N PRO A 171 3.45 -6.49 -25.22
CA PRO A 171 2.87 -7.52 -24.37
C PRO A 171 1.47 -7.13 -23.91
N PHE A 172 0.50 -7.97 -24.24
CA PHE A 172 -0.88 -7.85 -23.79
C PHE A 172 -0.93 -8.12 -22.29
N VAL A 173 -1.22 -7.09 -21.50
CA VAL A 173 -1.70 -7.27 -20.13
C VAL A 173 -3.19 -6.93 -20.17
N PRO A 174 -4.09 -7.92 -20.17
CA PRO A 174 -5.52 -7.63 -20.13
C PRO A 174 -5.81 -6.74 -18.93
N ALA A 175 -6.69 -5.76 -19.13
CA ALA A 175 -7.11 -4.80 -18.12
C ALA A 175 -7.55 -5.49 -16.82
N GLY A 176 -6.66 -5.46 -15.83
CA GLY A 176 -6.84 -6.00 -14.49
C GLY A 176 -6.91 -7.53 -14.46
N ASN A 177 -6.08 -8.13 -13.64
CA ASN A 177 -6.35 -9.39 -12.98
C ASN A 177 -7.01 -9.07 -11.63
N PRO A 178 -8.32 -8.70 -11.60
CA PRO A 178 -8.96 -8.22 -10.39
C PRO A 178 -8.99 -9.33 -9.34
N GLY A 179 -8.46 -9.02 -8.17
CA GLY A 179 -8.48 -9.89 -7.01
C GLY A 179 -7.77 -9.24 -5.84
N CYS A 180 -7.82 -9.88 -4.67
CA CYS A 180 -7.19 -9.32 -3.49
C CYS A 180 -5.67 -9.24 -3.64
N THR A 181 -5.15 -8.00 -3.68
CA THR A 181 -3.71 -7.72 -3.86
C THR A 181 -2.91 -7.76 -2.56
N ASP A 182 -3.57 -7.82 -1.40
CA ASP A 182 -2.90 -7.83 -0.10
C ASP A 182 -2.43 -9.25 0.27
N PRO A 183 -1.12 -9.51 0.35
CA PRO A 183 -0.59 -10.82 0.72
C PRO A 183 -0.87 -11.24 2.18
N ASP A 184 -1.27 -10.30 3.05
CA ASP A 184 -1.66 -10.57 4.43
C ASP A 184 -3.17 -10.87 4.57
N ALA A 185 -3.95 -10.73 3.49
CA ALA A 185 -5.37 -11.10 3.46
C ALA A 185 -5.57 -12.62 3.31
N LEU A 186 -6.67 -13.12 3.87
CA LEU A 186 -7.07 -14.53 3.83
C LEU A 186 -7.33 -15.05 2.41
N ASN A 187 -7.76 -14.15 1.51
CA ASN A 187 -8.13 -14.46 0.14
C ASN A 187 -7.18 -13.81 -0.89
N TYR A 188 -5.92 -13.58 -0.52
CA TYR A 188 -4.88 -13.16 -1.47
C TYR A 188 -4.90 -14.03 -2.73
N GLY A 189 -4.99 -13.39 -3.90
CA GLY A 189 -5.05 -14.10 -5.17
C GLY A 189 -6.41 -14.64 -5.58
N PHE A 190 -7.48 -14.27 -4.87
CA PHE A 190 -8.86 -14.57 -5.24
C PHE A 190 -9.62 -13.30 -5.59
N ASN A 191 -10.59 -13.41 -6.51
CA ASN A 191 -11.52 -12.33 -6.80
C ASN A 191 -12.75 -12.36 -5.87
N CYS A 192 -13.59 -11.33 -5.95
CA CYS A 192 -14.86 -11.24 -5.21
C CYS A 192 -15.84 -12.42 -5.43
N ALA A 193 -15.68 -13.19 -6.52
CA ALA A 193 -16.48 -14.39 -6.79
C ALA A 193 -15.90 -15.65 -6.12
N GLY A 194 -14.78 -15.52 -5.40
CA GLY A 194 -14.05 -16.62 -4.78
C GLY A 194 -13.27 -17.48 -5.78
N GLU A 195 -12.98 -16.95 -6.97
CA GLU A 195 -12.20 -17.64 -8.00
C GLU A 195 -10.72 -17.28 -7.86
N GLU A 196 -9.84 -18.28 -7.91
CA GLU A 196 -8.40 -18.06 -7.89
C GLU A 196 -7.95 -17.39 -9.20
N VAL A 197 -7.36 -16.20 -9.07
CA VAL A 197 -6.85 -15.39 -10.18
C VAL A 197 -5.31 -15.37 -10.23
N GLY A 198 -4.63 -16.02 -9.29
CA GLY A 198 -3.18 -16.10 -9.24
C GLY A 198 -2.56 -14.89 -8.54
N ILE A 199 -1.74 -14.11 -9.24
CA ILE A 199 -1.16 -12.86 -8.69
C ILE A 199 -1.98 -11.69 -9.23
N PRO A 200 -2.88 -11.10 -8.43
CA PRO A 200 -3.72 -9.99 -8.87
C PRO A 200 -2.91 -8.70 -8.92
N ASP A 201 -3.25 -7.84 -9.87
CA ASP A 201 -2.56 -6.57 -10.14
C ASP A 201 -3.51 -5.36 -10.12
N ALA A 202 -4.74 -5.60 -9.66
CA ALA A 202 -5.76 -4.61 -9.38
C ALA A 202 -6.61 -5.13 -8.21
N ASP A 203 -6.64 -4.38 -7.11
CA ASP A 203 -7.51 -4.72 -5.99
C ASP A 203 -8.97 -4.56 -6.41
N ASP A 204 -9.74 -5.63 -6.23
CA ASP A 204 -11.18 -5.63 -6.51
C ASP A 204 -12.02 -5.23 -5.30
N GLY A 205 -11.36 -4.85 -4.20
CA GLY A 205 -11.98 -4.34 -2.98
C GLY A 205 -12.62 -5.42 -2.12
N CYS A 206 -12.28 -6.69 -2.38
CA CYS A 206 -12.85 -7.84 -1.67
C CYS A 206 -11.84 -8.57 -0.79
N CYS A 207 -10.69 -7.96 -0.45
CA CYS A 207 -9.77 -8.56 0.52
C CYS A 207 -10.46 -8.87 1.84
N GLU A 208 -10.37 -10.13 2.27
CA GLU A 208 -10.88 -10.62 3.53
C GLU A 208 -9.73 -10.73 4.53
N TYR A 209 -9.93 -10.22 5.73
CA TYR A 209 -8.95 -10.28 6.82
C TYR A 209 -9.48 -11.12 7.96
N PRO A 210 -8.61 -11.73 8.79
CA PRO A 210 -9.06 -12.44 9.97
C PRO A 210 -9.83 -11.51 10.91
N THR A 211 -10.91 -12.03 11.47
CA THR A 211 -11.64 -11.38 12.56
C THR A 211 -10.80 -11.41 13.85
N PRO A 212 -11.05 -10.50 14.80
CA PRO A 212 -10.41 -10.56 16.12
C PRO A 212 -10.66 -11.91 16.81
N SER A 213 -9.74 -12.38 17.65
CA SER A 213 -9.90 -13.67 18.34
C SER A 213 -11.07 -13.70 19.31
N ASN A 214 -11.57 -12.53 19.72
CA ASN A 214 -12.72 -12.33 20.59
C ASN A 214 -13.90 -11.71 19.83
N ASP A 215 -14.04 -11.99 18.53
CA ASP A 215 -15.16 -11.53 17.71
C ASP A 215 -16.49 -12.18 18.11
N ASP A 216 -16.46 -13.47 18.49
CA ASP A 216 -17.64 -14.18 18.95
C ASP A 216 -17.75 -14.16 20.48
N CYS A 217 -18.97 -14.05 21.01
CA CYS A 217 -19.23 -14.07 22.45
C CYS A 217 -18.67 -15.32 23.17
N VAL A 218 -18.67 -16.47 22.50
CA VAL A 218 -18.12 -17.72 23.07
C VAL A 218 -16.61 -17.69 23.25
N ASP A 219 -15.93 -16.79 22.54
CA ASP A 219 -14.48 -16.58 22.55
C ASP A 219 -14.10 -15.25 23.24
N ALA A 220 -15.02 -14.69 24.04
CA ALA A 220 -14.81 -13.46 24.79
C ALA A 220 -13.49 -13.48 25.58
N GLU A 221 -12.74 -12.37 25.51
CA GLU A 221 -11.45 -12.27 26.20
C GLU A 221 -11.67 -12.17 27.73
N PRO A 222 -11.14 -13.10 28.55
CA PRO A 222 -11.37 -13.08 29.98
C PRO A 222 -10.54 -12.00 30.66
N VAL A 223 -11.21 -11.16 31.45
CA VAL A 223 -10.63 -10.11 32.27
C VAL A 223 -10.81 -10.52 33.74
N THR A 224 -9.75 -10.98 34.40
CA THR A 224 -9.85 -11.62 35.73
C THR A 224 -9.08 -10.90 36.84
N SER A 225 -8.51 -9.73 36.57
CA SER A 225 -7.73 -8.97 37.56
C SER A 225 -7.93 -7.48 37.38
N TYR A 226 -7.99 -6.73 38.50
CA TYR A 226 -8.31 -5.31 38.50
C TYR A 226 -7.37 -4.49 39.41
N PRO A 227 -7.08 -3.23 39.05
CA PRO A 227 -7.36 -2.61 37.76
C PRO A 227 -6.49 -3.23 36.65
N THR A 228 -6.98 -3.25 35.41
CA THR A 228 -6.20 -3.70 34.25
C THR A 228 -6.53 -2.87 33.02
N GLU A 229 -5.61 -2.86 32.07
CA GLU A 229 -5.73 -2.16 30.80
C GLU A 229 -5.39 -3.13 29.66
N ILE A 230 -6.19 -3.11 28.59
CA ILE A 230 -6.03 -3.95 27.40
C ILE A 230 -5.96 -3.03 26.18
N THR A 231 -4.97 -3.25 25.33
CA THR A 231 -4.88 -2.61 24.00
C THR A 231 -5.21 -3.65 22.95
N SER A 232 -6.23 -3.36 22.14
CA SER A 232 -6.77 -4.29 21.12
C SER A 232 -7.34 -3.49 19.92
N SER A 233 -8.09 -4.16 19.05
CA SER A 233 -8.72 -3.57 17.87
C SER A 233 -10.09 -4.20 17.61
N SER A 234 -11.02 -3.42 17.07
CA SER A 234 -12.28 -3.91 16.51
C SER A 234 -12.22 -4.06 14.98
N GLU A 235 -11.06 -3.89 14.36
CA GLU A 235 -10.88 -4.06 12.92
C GLU A 235 -11.31 -5.46 12.46
N ASN A 236 -12.10 -5.50 11.39
CA ASN A 236 -12.68 -6.72 10.80
C ASN A 236 -13.63 -7.49 11.72
N ALA A 237 -13.99 -6.95 12.88
CA ALA A 237 -15.04 -7.51 13.71
C ALA A 237 -16.36 -7.63 12.92
N THR A 238 -17.10 -8.71 13.17
CA THR A 238 -18.32 -9.04 12.44
C THR A 238 -19.57 -8.79 13.25
N ILE A 239 -20.72 -8.92 12.61
CA ILE A 239 -22.00 -8.52 13.19
C ILE A 239 -22.42 -9.44 14.35
N ASP A 240 -22.57 -8.84 15.51
CA ASP A 240 -23.06 -9.46 16.73
C ASP A 240 -24.51 -9.12 17.02
N CYS A 241 -25.16 -10.05 17.73
CA CYS A 241 -26.54 -9.93 18.20
C CYS A 241 -27.47 -9.50 17.05
N GLU A 242 -27.42 -10.22 15.92
CA GLU A 242 -28.19 -9.90 14.71
C GLU A 242 -29.69 -9.78 15.01
N GLY A 243 -30.31 -8.72 14.50
CA GLY A 243 -31.71 -8.39 14.77
C GLY A 243 -31.96 -7.60 16.07
N TYR A 244 -30.95 -7.46 16.92
CA TYR A 244 -31.00 -6.66 18.15
C TYR A 244 -30.02 -5.49 18.11
N LEU A 245 -28.73 -5.75 18.33
CA LEU A 245 -27.69 -4.71 18.30
C LEU A 245 -27.21 -4.47 16.88
N ASN A 246 -26.91 -5.55 16.12
CA ASN A 246 -26.28 -5.48 14.80
C ASN A 246 -24.96 -4.69 14.86
N TRP A 247 -24.12 -4.99 15.85
CA TRP A 247 -22.87 -4.28 16.09
C TRP A 247 -21.70 -5.09 15.56
N ASN A 248 -20.74 -4.44 14.90
CA ASN A 248 -19.45 -5.08 14.60
C ASN A 248 -18.58 -5.00 15.86
N ALA A 249 -18.74 -5.95 16.78
CA ALA A 249 -18.22 -5.83 18.13
C ALA A 249 -17.19 -6.91 18.47
N VAL A 250 -16.50 -6.70 19.58
CA VAL A 250 -15.58 -7.67 20.15
C VAL A 250 -15.92 -7.85 21.61
N TRP A 251 -15.72 -9.06 22.12
CA TRP A 251 -16.28 -9.51 23.38
C TRP A 251 -15.23 -9.66 24.46
N TYR A 252 -15.68 -9.37 25.67
CA TYR A 252 -14.91 -9.53 26.88
C TYR A 252 -15.79 -10.16 27.97
N GLU A 253 -15.16 -11.01 28.79
CA GLU A 253 -15.78 -11.65 29.93
C GLU A 253 -15.15 -11.08 31.21
N LEU A 254 -15.92 -10.32 31.98
CA LEU A 254 -15.46 -9.63 33.19
C LEU A 254 -15.80 -10.46 34.43
N ALA A 255 -14.79 -10.96 35.13
CA ALA A 255 -14.98 -11.61 36.42
C ALA A 255 -15.55 -10.65 37.47
N LEU A 256 -16.53 -11.12 38.24
CA LEU A 256 -17.14 -10.41 39.36
C LEU A 256 -16.70 -11.07 40.68
N PRO A 257 -15.54 -10.69 41.25
CA PRO A 257 -14.94 -11.42 42.37
C PRO A 257 -15.64 -11.20 43.71
N TYR A 258 -16.52 -10.19 43.83
CA TYR A 258 -17.20 -9.83 45.07
C TYR A 258 -18.69 -10.21 45.05
N ASP A 259 -19.33 -10.17 46.21
CA ASP A 259 -20.78 -10.35 46.31
C ASP A 259 -21.52 -9.20 45.58
N TYR A 260 -21.05 -7.96 45.72
CA TYR A 260 -21.52 -6.79 44.98
C TYR A 260 -20.34 -6.01 44.39
N ASN A 261 -20.40 -5.74 43.10
CA ASN A 261 -19.28 -5.25 42.30
C ASN A 261 -19.64 -3.90 41.68
N LEU A 262 -18.85 -2.86 41.97
CA LEU A 262 -18.88 -1.61 41.21
C LEU A 262 -17.91 -1.74 40.05
N VAL A 263 -18.46 -1.70 38.83
CA VAL A 263 -17.74 -1.84 37.58
C VAL A 263 -17.52 -0.46 36.96
N ASP A 264 -16.29 -0.17 36.55
CA ASP A 264 -15.86 1.04 35.86
C ASP A 264 -15.03 0.66 34.63
N ILE A 265 -15.47 1.12 33.46
CA ILE A 265 -14.88 0.81 32.15
C ILE A 265 -14.61 2.11 31.42
N VAL A 266 -13.34 2.35 31.08
CA VAL A 266 -12.93 3.54 30.33
C VAL A 266 -12.29 3.09 29.02
N LEU A 267 -12.84 3.55 27.90
CA LEU A 267 -12.36 3.26 26.56
C LEU A 267 -11.78 4.52 25.90
N GLN A 268 -10.63 4.33 25.25
CA GLN A 268 -9.96 5.30 24.42
C GLN A 268 -9.66 4.69 23.05
N ALA A 269 -10.45 5.06 22.05
CA ALA A 269 -10.20 4.73 20.65
C ALA A 269 -8.96 5.46 20.11
N ALA A 270 -8.35 4.91 19.05
CA ALA A 270 -7.18 5.49 18.39
C ALA A 270 -7.48 6.84 17.71
N GLY A 271 -8.73 7.07 17.31
CA GLY A 271 -9.21 8.30 16.72
C GLY A 271 -10.67 8.62 17.08
N PRO A 272 -11.26 9.65 16.45
CA PRO A 272 -12.65 10.02 16.66
C PRO A 272 -13.61 8.88 16.28
N ILE A 273 -14.72 8.80 17.00
CA ILE A 273 -15.81 7.83 16.79
C ILE A 273 -17.11 8.57 16.50
N THR A 274 -17.82 8.13 15.46
CA THR A 274 -19.13 8.64 15.06
C THR A 274 -20.26 7.91 15.77
N ASN A 275 -20.02 6.66 16.14
CA ASN A 275 -20.92 5.82 16.91
C ASN A 275 -20.11 4.79 17.70
N GLY A 276 -20.69 4.21 18.75
CA GLY A 276 -20.01 3.25 19.60
C GLY A 276 -20.84 2.91 20.84
N GLY A 277 -20.51 1.81 21.49
CA GLY A 277 -21.26 1.36 22.65
C GLY A 277 -20.62 0.17 23.34
N ILE A 278 -20.91 0.06 24.64
CA ILE A 278 -20.63 -1.10 25.48
C ILE A 278 -21.94 -1.42 26.18
N VAL A 279 -22.38 -2.67 26.13
CA VAL A 279 -23.55 -3.15 26.87
C VAL A 279 -23.15 -4.34 27.71
N ILE A 280 -23.58 -4.38 28.97
CA ILE A 280 -23.25 -5.49 29.87
C ILE A 280 -24.43 -6.45 29.93
N MET A 281 -24.13 -7.74 29.86
CA MET A 281 -25.09 -8.85 29.85
C MET A 281 -24.59 -9.99 30.76
N ASP A 282 -25.49 -10.88 31.12
CA ASP A 282 -25.19 -12.09 31.89
C ASP A 282 -24.80 -13.28 31.00
N ASP A 283 -25.27 -13.31 29.75
CA ASP A 283 -24.91 -14.33 28.77
C ASP A 283 -24.83 -13.82 27.31
N CYS A 284 -24.67 -14.76 26.35
CA CYS A 284 -24.56 -14.48 24.92
C CYS A 284 -25.90 -14.38 24.18
N ASN A 285 -27.05 -14.43 24.86
CA ASN A 285 -28.37 -14.45 24.20
C ASN A 285 -28.82 -13.08 23.70
N CYS A 286 -28.13 -12.00 24.08
CA CYS A 286 -28.43 -10.63 23.68
C CYS A 286 -29.86 -10.17 24.01
N ASP A 287 -30.42 -10.63 25.13
CA ASP A 287 -31.80 -10.36 25.56
C ASP A 287 -31.90 -9.63 26.91
N ASP A 288 -30.95 -9.83 27.82
CA ASP A 288 -30.94 -9.24 29.15
C ASP A 288 -29.77 -8.25 29.35
N PHE A 289 -30.07 -6.95 29.20
CA PHE A 289 -29.09 -5.87 29.35
C PHE A 289 -29.09 -5.26 30.75
N ILE A 290 -27.91 -5.15 31.35
CA ILE A 290 -27.69 -4.50 32.64
C ILE A 290 -27.49 -2.99 32.40
N GLY A 291 -28.37 -2.18 33.00
CA GLY A 291 -28.32 -0.73 32.88
C GLY A 291 -27.08 -0.13 33.57
N MET A 292 -26.35 0.71 32.83
CA MET A 292 -25.17 1.42 33.34
C MET A 292 -25.25 2.92 33.07
N THR A 293 -24.47 3.68 33.83
CA THR A 293 -24.30 5.12 33.60
C THR A 293 -23.13 5.32 32.64
N TYR A 294 -23.21 6.32 31.76
CA TYR A 294 -22.17 6.57 30.76
C TYR A 294 -21.87 8.05 30.54
N GLU A 295 -20.65 8.30 30.08
CA GLU A 295 -20.21 9.55 29.46
C GLU A 295 -19.63 9.25 28.07
N TRP A 296 -19.79 10.21 27.17
CA TRP A 296 -19.41 10.08 25.77
C TRP A 296 -18.70 11.34 25.28
N ASP A 297 -17.54 11.15 24.65
CA ASP A 297 -16.83 12.18 23.89
C ASP A 297 -16.27 11.58 22.60
N GLY A 298 -17.16 11.38 21.62
CA GLY A 298 -16.80 10.76 20.36
C GLY A 298 -15.78 11.55 19.54
N ALA A 299 -15.71 12.87 19.68
CA ALA A 299 -14.70 13.68 18.98
C ALA A 299 -13.27 13.35 19.43
N ASN A 300 -13.11 12.94 20.69
CA ASN A 300 -11.84 12.50 21.26
C ASN A 300 -11.71 10.98 21.37
N GLY A 301 -12.65 10.21 20.81
CA GLY A 301 -12.59 8.75 20.83
C GLY A 301 -12.82 8.13 22.22
N TRP A 302 -13.56 8.81 23.11
CA TRP A 302 -13.63 8.43 24.52
C TRP A 302 -15.03 8.02 24.95
N ILE A 303 -15.11 6.89 25.67
CA ILE A 303 -16.34 6.37 26.29
C ILE A 303 -16.00 5.98 27.73
N HIS A 304 -16.86 6.34 28.67
CA HIS A 304 -16.77 5.88 30.05
C HIS A 304 -18.10 5.31 30.47
N LEU A 305 -18.08 4.10 31.02
CA LEU A 305 -19.24 3.35 31.48
C LEU A 305 -18.99 2.92 32.92
N TRP A 306 -19.93 3.20 33.84
CA TRP A 306 -19.81 2.75 35.22
C TRP A 306 -21.15 2.38 35.85
N SER A 307 -21.11 1.46 36.81
CA SER A 307 -22.29 1.02 37.54
C SER A 307 -22.55 2.00 38.69
N SER A 308 -23.79 2.46 38.83
CA SER A 308 -24.20 3.32 39.95
C SER A 308 -24.73 2.54 41.16
N VAL A 309 -24.83 1.22 41.02
CA VAL A 309 -25.23 0.25 42.05
C VAL A 309 -24.35 -0.98 41.94
N GLY A 310 -24.11 -1.70 43.04
CA GLY A 310 -23.35 -2.94 43.01
C GLY A 310 -24.04 -4.02 42.18
N LEU A 311 -23.30 -4.61 41.24
CA LEU A 311 -23.72 -5.77 40.46
C LEU A 311 -23.44 -7.05 41.27
N SER A 312 -24.48 -7.87 41.47
CA SER A 312 -24.38 -9.10 42.26
C SER A 312 -23.54 -10.14 41.53
N GLY A 313 -22.36 -10.48 42.04
CA GLY A 313 -21.52 -11.52 41.45
C GLY A 313 -22.23 -12.88 41.41
N PRO A 314 -22.78 -13.37 42.55
CA PRO A 314 -23.49 -14.65 42.61
C PRO A 314 -24.71 -14.75 41.69
N ASP A 315 -25.50 -13.67 41.55
CA ASP A 315 -26.71 -13.70 40.71
C ASP A 315 -26.36 -13.73 39.21
N ASN A 316 -25.16 -13.27 38.82
CA ASN A 316 -24.65 -13.32 37.45
C ASN A 316 -23.66 -14.49 37.22
N GLY A 317 -23.66 -15.50 38.11
CA GLY A 317 -22.77 -16.66 37.93
C GLY A 317 -21.28 -16.35 38.09
N GLY A 318 -20.93 -15.20 38.67
CA GLY A 318 -19.55 -14.77 38.95
C GLY A 318 -18.88 -14.00 37.80
N THR A 319 -19.60 -13.69 36.73
CA THR A 319 -19.05 -13.00 35.56
C THR A 319 -20.14 -12.22 34.82
N ILE A 320 -19.75 -11.32 33.93
CA ILE A 320 -20.63 -10.64 32.97
C ILE A 320 -19.91 -10.54 31.63
N LEU A 321 -20.67 -10.53 30.55
CA LEU A 321 -20.17 -10.39 29.19
C LEU A 321 -20.49 -8.99 28.67
N TYR A 322 -19.62 -8.45 27.82
CA TYR A 322 -19.97 -7.24 27.08
C TYR A 322 -19.33 -7.20 25.68
N PRO A 323 -20.13 -6.93 24.64
CA PRO A 323 -19.64 -6.51 23.35
C PRO A 323 -19.22 -5.05 23.41
N LEU A 324 -18.09 -4.76 22.81
CA LEU A 324 -17.52 -3.43 22.62
C LEU A 324 -17.58 -3.09 21.13
N PHE A 325 -18.34 -2.04 20.81
CA PHE A 325 -18.56 -1.57 19.45
C PHE A 325 -17.96 -0.18 19.25
N LEU A 326 -17.27 0.02 18.12
CA LEU A 326 -16.77 1.32 17.65
C LEU A 326 -17.04 1.47 16.15
N ASP A 327 -17.48 2.67 15.76
CA ASP A 327 -17.64 3.08 14.37
C ASP A 327 -16.91 4.42 14.13
N PRO A 328 -15.93 4.49 13.21
CA PRO A 328 -15.41 3.36 12.43
C PRO A 328 -14.66 2.33 13.30
N GLN A 329 -14.61 1.08 12.84
CA GLN A 329 -13.79 0.02 13.46
C GLN A 329 -12.31 0.45 13.45
N GLN A 330 -11.63 0.27 14.58
CA GLN A 330 -10.27 0.78 14.78
C GLN A 330 -9.63 0.17 16.03
N GLY A 331 -8.32 0.42 16.19
CA GLY A 331 -7.60 0.15 17.43
C GLY A 331 -8.12 0.98 18.62
N TYR A 332 -8.02 0.43 19.83
CA TYR A 332 -8.40 1.09 21.07
C TYR A 332 -7.60 0.57 22.27
N THR A 333 -7.65 1.32 23.36
CA THR A 333 -7.24 0.90 24.70
C THR A 333 -8.45 0.98 25.62
N VAL A 334 -8.66 -0.05 26.43
CA VAL A 334 -9.78 -0.13 27.38
C VAL A 334 -9.25 -0.51 28.77
N SER A 335 -9.67 0.26 29.77
CA SER A 335 -9.34 0.07 31.18
C SER A 335 -10.54 -0.49 31.94
N PHE A 336 -10.29 -1.48 32.78
CA PHE A 336 -11.28 -2.11 33.64
C PHE A 336 -10.89 -1.96 35.09
N ASN A 337 -11.84 -1.53 35.90
CA ASN A 337 -11.70 -1.51 37.34
C ASN A 337 -12.98 -2.05 37.98
N VAL A 338 -12.83 -3.07 38.82
CA VAL A 338 -13.93 -3.65 39.60
C VAL A 338 -13.57 -3.58 41.07
N VAL A 339 -14.42 -2.95 41.85
CA VAL A 339 -14.24 -2.79 43.30
C VAL A 339 -15.46 -3.31 44.06
N GLU A 340 -15.25 -3.72 45.30
CA GLU A 340 -16.33 -4.21 46.16
C GLU A 340 -17.23 -3.06 46.61
N GLU A 341 -18.55 -3.27 46.54
CA GLU A 341 -19.52 -2.40 47.22
C GLU A 341 -19.71 -2.89 48.66
N ILE A 342 -19.23 -2.13 49.64
CA ILE A 342 -19.28 -2.49 51.06
C ILE A 342 -20.27 -1.57 51.78
N TRP A 343 -21.33 -2.16 52.33
CA TRP A 343 -22.31 -1.44 53.13
C TRP A 343 -21.95 -1.46 54.63
N GLY A 344 -22.04 -0.32 55.30
CA GLY A 344 -21.79 -0.19 56.74
C GLY A 344 -21.81 1.26 57.23
N CYS A 345 -21.82 1.48 58.55
CA CYS A 345 -21.84 2.84 59.10
C CYS A 345 -20.61 3.64 58.67
N THR A 346 -20.82 4.80 58.03
CA THR A 346 -19.74 5.66 57.49
C THR A 346 -19.33 6.81 58.42
N ASP A 347 -20.01 7.00 59.57
CA ASP A 347 -19.66 8.05 60.54
C ASP A 347 -18.45 7.62 61.39
N PRO A 348 -17.28 8.27 61.27
CA PRO A 348 -16.08 7.89 62.02
C PRO A 348 -16.21 8.06 63.55
N ASN A 349 -17.27 8.74 64.03
CA ASN A 349 -17.55 8.89 65.46
C ASN A 349 -18.52 7.83 66.00
N ALA A 350 -19.10 7.00 65.14
CA ALA A 350 -20.01 5.93 65.54
C ALA A 350 -19.26 4.73 66.10
N SER A 351 -19.84 4.03 67.08
CA SER A 351 -19.23 2.83 67.67
C SER A 351 -19.18 1.63 66.72
N ASN A 352 -20.04 1.63 65.70
CA ASN A 352 -20.15 0.64 64.62
C ASN A 352 -19.55 1.13 63.31
N TYR A 353 -18.72 2.19 63.33
CA TYR A 353 -18.03 2.68 62.15
C TYR A 353 -17.29 1.55 61.43
N ASN A 354 -17.57 1.38 60.13
CA ASN A 354 -16.85 0.48 59.26
C ASN A 354 -15.94 1.31 58.33
N PRO A 355 -14.60 1.29 58.53
CA PRO A 355 -13.68 2.06 57.69
C PRO A 355 -13.63 1.57 56.24
N ASP A 356 -14.08 0.35 55.98
CA ASP A 356 -14.10 -0.25 54.64
C ASP A 356 -15.43 0.01 53.92
N ALA A 357 -16.45 0.57 54.59
CA ALA A 357 -17.75 0.84 53.97
C ALA A 357 -17.65 1.94 52.90
N THR A 358 -18.09 1.60 51.69
CA THR A 358 -18.28 2.52 50.57
C THR A 358 -19.63 3.22 50.63
N ASN A 359 -20.62 2.61 51.31
CA ASN A 359 -22.00 3.08 51.37
C ASN A 359 -22.55 2.96 52.80
N ASP A 360 -23.29 3.98 53.26
CA ASP A 360 -23.93 3.97 54.57
C ASP A 360 -25.17 3.07 54.58
N ASP A 361 -25.18 2.06 55.45
CA ASP A 361 -26.30 1.14 55.63
C ASP A 361 -27.38 1.66 56.60
N GLY A 362 -27.15 2.81 57.22
CA GLY A 362 -28.06 3.45 58.16
C GLY A 362 -28.06 2.82 59.56
N SER A 363 -27.03 2.02 59.90
CA SER A 363 -26.89 1.31 61.18
C SER A 363 -26.31 2.13 62.33
#